data_AF-A0A970KDN9-F1
#
_entry.id   AF-A0A970KDN9-F1
#
_cell.length_a   1.000
_cell.length_b   1.000
_cell.length_c   1.000
_cell.angle_alpha   90.00
_cell.angle_beta   90.00
_cell.angle_gamma   90.00
#
_symmetry.space_group_name_H-M   'P 1'
#
loop_
_entity.id
_entity.type
_entity.pdbx_description
1 polymer ?
#
loop_
_entity_poly.entity_id
_entity_poly.type
_entity_poly.pdbx_seq_one_letter_code
_entity_poly.pdbx_strand_id
1 'polypeptide(L)'
;MLEILVLMALGMLVGYILRGKQKAISGIEKAILWSIFLLLFFLGLSIGGNEVIMASLPSLGLNALIITLGGVAGSIIAAWALWKLVFKKVRREE
;
A
#
# COMPACT_ATOMS: atom_id res chain seq x y z
N MET A 1 4.61 17.63 -7.08
CA MET A 1 3.94 16.53 -7.82
C MET A 1 4.79 16.03 -8.98
N LEU A 2 5.25 16.90 -9.89
CA LEU A 2 6.16 16.50 -10.98
C LEU A 2 7.44 15.81 -10.47
N GLU A 3 8.00 16.27 -9.35
CA GLU A 3 9.19 15.65 -8.74
C GLU A 3 8.99 14.17 -8.38
N ILE A 4 7.83 13.83 -7.82
CA ILE A 4 7.48 12.45 -7.47
C ILE A 4 7.35 11.62 -8.75
N LEU A 5 6.74 12.19 -9.78
CA LEU A 5 6.55 11.55 -11.08
C LEU A 5 7.90 11.24 -11.75
N VAL A 6 8.85 12.19 -11.70
CA VAL A 6 10.23 12.00 -12.19
C VAL A 6 10.96 10.94 -11.37
N LEU A 7 10.82 10.95 -10.05
CA LEU A 7 11.44 9.95 -9.17
C LEU A 7 10.92 8.53 -9.46
N MET A 8 9.62 8.38 -9.71
CA MET A 8 9.02 7.10 -10.13
C MET A 8 9.54 6.65 -11.50
N ALA A 9 9.63 7.57 -12.48
CA ALA A 9 10.16 7.27 -13.80
C ALA A 9 11.64 6.82 -13.74
N LEU A 10 12.44 7.50 -12.92
CA LEU A 10 13.83 7.12 -12.65
C LEU A 10 13.93 5.75 -11.97
N GLY A 11 13.10 5.48 -10.96
CA GLY A 11 13.06 4.18 -10.29
C GLY A 11 12.72 3.04 -11.24
N MET A 12 11.80 3.26 -12.18
CA MET A 12 11.45 2.30 -13.22
C MET A 12 12.61 2.07 -14.21
N LEU A 13 13.27 3.14 -14.66
CA LEU A 13 14.45 3.06 -15.53
C LEU A 13 15.59 2.28 -14.89
N VAL A 14 15.91 2.59 -13.63
CA VAL A 14 16.94 1.89 -12.85
C VAL A 14 16.56 0.42 -12.69
N GLY A 15 15.30 0.13 -12.34
CA GLY A 15 14.79 -1.24 -12.23
C GLY A 15 14.87 -2.01 -13.55
N TYR A 16 14.62 -1.35 -14.68
CA TYR A 16 14.71 -1.96 -16.01
C TYR A 16 16.16 -2.33 -16.37
N ILE A 17 17.13 -1.45 -16.11
CA ILE A 17 18.56 -1.71 -16.35
C ILE A 17 19.08 -2.85 -15.44
N LEU A 18 18.61 -2.91 -14.19
CA LEU A 18 19.03 -3.94 -13.23
C LEU A 18 18.32 -5.30 -13.41
N ARG A 19 17.31 -5.38 -14.28
CA ARG A 19 16.49 -6.58 -14.49
C ARG A 19 17.29 -7.82 -14.90
N GLY A 20 18.43 -7.64 -15.59
CA GLY A 20 19.30 -8.73 -16.01
C GLY A 20 20.12 -9.40 -14.90
N LYS A 21 20.13 -8.83 -13.68
CA LYS A 21 20.91 -9.35 -12.54
C LYS A 21 19.98 -9.91 -11.46
N GLN A 22 19.48 -11.14 -11.67
CA GLN A 22 18.57 -11.83 -10.72
C GLN A 22 19.07 -11.85 -9.27
N LYS A 23 20.40 -11.97 -9.04
CA LYS A 23 21.00 -11.92 -7.69
C LYS A 23 20.87 -10.54 -7.02
N ALA A 24 20.92 -9.45 -7.78
CA ALA A 24 20.73 -8.10 -7.25
C ALA A 24 19.27 -7.85 -6.85
N ILE A 25 18.32 -8.37 -7.64
CA ILE A 25 16.88 -8.25 -7.36
C ILE A 25 16.51 -8.96 -6.05
N SER A 26 17.01 -10.18 -5.84
CA SER A 26 16.77 -10.91 -4.58
C SER A 26 17.43 -10.25 -3.36
N GLY A 27 18.58 -9.59 -3.55
CA GLY A 27 19.21 -8.79 -2.50
C GLY A 27 18.37 -7.57 -2.09
N ILE A 28 17.79 -6.89 -3.08
CA ILE A 28 16.89 -5.75 -2.84
C ILE A 28 15.62 -6.21 -2.12
N GLU A 29 15.01 -7.33 -2.53
CA GLU A 29 13.82 -7.87 -1.87
C GLU A 29 14.06 -8.15 -0.38
N LYS A 30 15.19 -8.80 -0.04
CA LYS A 30 15.59 -9.03 1.35
C LYS A 30 15.85 -7.72 2.11
N ALA A 31 16.47 -6.74 1.46
CA ALA A 31 16.73 -5.43 2.05
C ALA A 31 15.43 -4.67 2.34
N ILE A 32 14.44 -4.72 1.44
CA ILE A 32 13.11 -4.12 1.63
C ILE A 32 12.43 -4.77 2.83
N LEU A 33 12.40 -6.10 2.92
CA LEU A 33 11.80 -6.81 4.05
C LEU A 33 12.45 -6.44 5.39
N TRP A 34 13.79 -6.40 5.42
CA TRP A 34 14.53 -5.94 6.61
C TRP A 34 14.23 -4.49 6.97
N SER A 35 14.12 -3.61 5.96
CA SER A 35 13.76 -2.21 6.17
C SER A 35 12.34 -2.06 6.71
N ILE A 36 11.37 -2.83 6.19
CA ILE A 36 10.00 -2.83 6.72
C ILE A 36 10.00 -3.26 8.18
N PHE A 37 10.72 -4.33 8.52
CA PHE A 37 10.86 -4.78 9.91
C PHE A 37 11.45 -3.68 10.81
N LEU A 38 12.52 -3.03 10.37
CA LEU A 38 13.17 -1.97 11.13
C LEU A 38 12.27 -0.74 11.30
N LEU A 39 11.56 -0.35 10.24
CA LEU A 39 10.61 0.76 10.28
C LEU A 39 9.43 0.46 11.19
N LEU A 40 8.87 -0.75 11.15
CA LEU A 40 7.81 -1.19 12.06
C LEU A 40 8.28 -1.21 13.51
N PHE A 41 9.52 -1.62 13.75
CA PHE A 41 10.12 -1.57 15.08
C PHE A 41 10.24 -0.13 15.60
N PHE A 42 10.79 0.77 14.79
CA PHE A 42 10.90 2.19 15.15
C PHE A 42 9.54 2.86 15.32
N LEU A 43 8.57 2.52 14.48
CA LEU A 43 7.19 2.96 14.63
C LEU A 43 6.62 2.52 15.99
N GLY A 44 6.81 1.24 16.35
CA GLY A 44 6.39 0.70 17.63
C GLY A 44 7.02 1.43 18.82
N LEU A 45 8.34 1.69 18.77
CA LEU A 45 9.04 2.46 19.80
C LEU A 45 8.53 3.91 19.91
N SER A 46 8.35 4.58 18.77
CA SER A 46 7.90 5.97 18.72
C SER A 46 6.48 6.15 19.26
N ILE A 47 5.59 5.18 19.01
CA ILE A 47 4.22 5.22 19.51
C ILE A 47 4.19 4.78 20.99
N GLY A 48 4.95 3.75 21.36
CA GLY A 48 5.06 3.21 22.72
C GLY A 48 5.59 4.22 23.75
N GLY A 49 6.55 5.06 23.35
CA GLY A 49 7.11 6.10 24.23
C GLY A 49 6.28 7.38 24.33
N ASN A 50 5.16 7.49 23.60
CA ASN A 50 4.33 8.69 23.60
C ASN A 50 3.01 8.43 24.33
N GLU A 51 2.93 8.86 25.60
CA GLU A 51 1.74 8.67 26.44
C GLU A 51 0.46 9.28 25.85
N VAL A 52 0.56 10.39 25.11
CA VAL A 52 -0.59 11.04 24.46
C VAL A 52 -1.17 10.15 23.36
N ILE A 53 -0.30 9.53 22.56
CA ILE A 53 -0.72 8.61 21.50
C ILE A 53 -1.24 7.30 22.12
N MET A 54 -0.57 6.77 23.14
CA MET A 54 -1.02 5.56 23.85
C MET A 54 -2.38 5.72 24.52
N ALA A 55 -2.64 6.85 25.18
CA ALA A 55 -3.95 7.14 25.78
C ALA A 55 -5.05 7.29 24.73
N SER A 56 -4.71 7.78 23.54
CA SER A 56 -5.63 7.98 22.41
C SER A 56 -5.71 6.77 21.47
N LEU A 57 -4.91 5.72 21.69
CA LEU A 57 -4.91 4.54 20.81
C LEU A 57 -6.28 3.88 20.66
N PRO A 58 -7.10 3.72 21.72
CA PRO A 58 -8.42 3.12 21.57
C PRO A 58 -9.32 3.91 20.62
N SER A 59 -9.31 5.24 20.71
CA SER A 59 -10.14 6.10 19.84
C SER A 59 -9.58 6.19 18.43
N LEU A 60 -8.26 6.34 18.28
CA LEU A 60 -7.58 6.31 16.97
C LEU A 60 -7.77 4.97 16.27
N GLY A 61 -7.66 3.86 17.00
CA GLY A 61 -7.86 2.51 16.51
C GLY A 61 -9.29 2.26 16.05
N LEU A 62 -10.29 2.74 16.80
CA LEU A 62 -11.69 2.63 16.40
C LEU A 62 -11.99 3.44 15.13
N ASN A 63 -11.49 4.67 15.06
CA ASN A 63 -11.62 5.52 13.87
C ASN A 63 -10.96 4.86 12.65
N ALA A 64 -9.74 4.34 12.82
CA ALA A 64 -9.03 3.62 11.76
C ALA A 64 -9.83 2.39 11.30
N LEU A 65 -10.38 1.61 12.24
CA LEU A 65 -11.19 0.44 11.93
C LEU A 65 -12.43 0.81 11.09
N ILE A 66 -13.16 1.86 11.48
CA ILE A 66 -14.34 2.32 10.75
C ILE A 66 -13.96 2.75 9.32
N ILE A 67 -12.87 3.52 9.17
CA ILE A 67 -12.39 3.98 7.86
C ILE A 67 -11.94 2.79 7.00
N THR A 68 -11.20 1.84 7.57
CA THR A 68 -10.73 0.64 6.84
C THR A 68 -11.92 -0.23 6.41
N LEU A 69 -12.86 -0.53 7.30
CA LEU A 69 -14.04 -1.32 6.95
C LEU A 69 -14.92 -0.62 5.91
N GLY A 70 -15.14 0.69 6.07
CA GLY A 70 -15.87 1.49 5.10
C GLY A 70 -15.20 1.52 3.74
N GLY A 71 -13.87 1.71 3.71
CA GLY A 71 -13.09 1.71 2.48
C GLY A 71 -13.06 0.35 1.77
N VAL A 72 -12.90 -0.75 2.52
CA VAL A 72 -12.94 -2.11 1.98
C VAL A 72 -14.33 -2.45 1.46
N ALA A 73 -15.37 -2.20 2.24
CA ALA A 73 -16.75 -2.44 1.82
C ALA A 73 -17.11 -1.61 0.58
N GLY A 74 -16.76 -0.32 0.57
CA GLY A 74 -16.95 0.56 -0.58
C GLY A 74 -16.21 0.07 -1.83
N SER A 75 -14.95 -0.38 -1.68
CA SER A 75 -14.15 -0.92 -2.78
C SER A 75 -14.77 -2.21 -3.35
N ILE A 76 -15.25 -3.12 -2.50
CA ILE A 76 -15.91 -4.37 -2.92
C ILE A 76 -17.22 -4.04 -3.67
N ILE A 77 -18.04 -3.13 -3.14
CA ILE A 77 -19.30 -2.71 -3.78
C ILE A 77 -19.02 -2.06 -5.14
N ALA A 78 -18.04 -1.16 -5.21
CA ALA A 78 -17.65 -0.50 -6.45
C ALA A 78 -17.12 -1.49 -7.48
N ALA A 79 -16.26 -2.44 -7.08
CA ALA A 79 -15.76 -3.50 -7.95
C ALA A 79 -16.90 -4.39 -8.46
N TRP A 80 -17.87 -4.74 -7.61
CA TRP A 80 -19.05 -5.51 -7.99
C TRP A 80 -19.97 -4.74 -8.96
N ALA A 81 -20.18 -3.45 -8.71
CA ALA A 81 -20.95 -2.58 -9.60
C ALA A 81 -20.27 -2.44 -10.96
N LEU A 82 -18.94 -2.24 -10.98
CA LEU A 82 -18.15 -2.19 -12.20
C LEU A 82 -18.25 -3.51 -12.98
N TRP A 83 -18.11 -4.66 -12.30
CA TRP A 83 -18.31 -5.96 -12.93
C TRP A 83 -19.68 -6.02 -13.57
N LYS A 84 -20.74 -5.72 -12.82
CA LYS A 84 -22.12 -5.83 -13.30
C LYS A 84 -22.44 -4.85 -14.44
N LEU A 85 -21.86 -3.66 -14.48
CA LEU A 85 -22.12 -2.69 -15.55
C LEU A 85 -21.29 -2.98 -16.80
N VAL A 86 -20.00 -3.29 -16.65
CA VAL A 86 -19.09 -3.53 -17.77
C VAL A 86 -19.33 -4.91 -18.38
N PHE A 87 -19.35 -5.98 -17.59
CA PHE A 87 -19.50 -7.34 -18.15
C PHE A 87 -20.94 -7.66 -18.58
N LYS A 88 -21.97 -7.05 -17.99
CA LYS A 88 -23.35 -7.22 -18.49
C LYS A 88 -23.58 -6.46 -19.80
N LYS A 89 -22.80 -5.40 -20.07
CA LYS A 89 -22.82 -4.69 -21.35
C LYS A 89 -22.07 -5.48 -22.43
N VAL A 90 -20.91 -6.05 -22.10
CA VAL A 90 -20.14 -6.91 -23.02
C VAL A 90 -20.93 -8.12 -23.51
N ARG A 91 -21.74 -8.77 -22.66
CA ARG A 91 -22.58 -9.92 -23.07
C ARG A 91 -23.84 -9.55 -23.89
N ARG A 92 -24.16 -8.27 -24.04
CA ARG A 92 -25.34 -7.81 -24.81
C ARG A 92 -24.98 -7.34 -26.22
N GLU A 93 -23.69 -7.25 -26.53
CA GLU A 93 -23.17 -6.86 -27.86
C GLU A 93 -22.61 -8.07 -28.65
N GLU A 94 -22.68 -9.28 -28.07
CA GLU A 94 -22.61 -10.58 -28.77
C GLU A 94 -24.03 -11.12 -29.02
#